data_AF-A0AAN6F6D2-F1
#
_entry.id   AF-A0AAN6F6D2-F1
#
_cell.length_a   1.000
_cell.length_b   1.000
_cell.length_c   1.000
_cell.angle_alpha   90.00
_cell.angle_beta   90.00
_cell.angle_gamma   90.00
#
_symmetry.space_group_name_H-M   'P 1'
#
loop_
_entity.id
_entity.type
_entity.pdbx_description
1 polymer ?
#
loop_
_entity_poly.entity_id
_entity_poly.type
_entity_poly.pdbx_seq_one_letter_code
_entity_poly.pdbx_strand_id
1 'polypeptide(L)'
;MSVWSSVFECPVYTSIEDEIWLEQLPAANRRLIETDKAEIVPGVSAIKTGGHFDGSLLLHWQDHLFHADTFLVTLSGLSSSMEHVKGRTVTYSFMYSPPNMLPLAPAAIQNIWTGIKPFGFKHTHGAFSGQSISGTDLKERLLDSMRVFIQHEGHSDHEFLDVPLDEGKSSTLLRKWDGDPCSGANHEQPGKYVEMHDEGWMSRRELEGR
;
A
#
# COMPACT_ATOMS: atom_id res chain seq x y z
N MET A 1 18.59 -16.92 3.91
CA MET A 1 18.58 -16.32 5.27
C MET A 1 19.57 -16.99 6.23
N SER A 2 19.52 -18.32 6.44
CA SER A 2 20.34 -19.01 7.46
C SER A 2 21.86 -18.79 7.31
N VAL A 3 22.39 -18.91 6.09
CA VAL A 3 23.83 -18.71 5.83
C VAL A 3 24.29 -17.31 6.22
N TRP A 4 23.54 -16.27 5.88
CA TRP A 4 23.87 -14.88 6.23
C TRP A 4 23.78 -14.62 7.73
N SER A 5 22.77 -15.20 8.41
CA SER A 5 22.65 -15.14 9.87
C SER A 5 23.89 -15.70 10.58
N SER A 6 24.43 -16.81 10.08
CA SER A 6 25.66 -17.40 10.60
C SER A 6 26.89 -16.54 10.31
N VAL A 7 27.02 -16.01 9.08
CA VAL A 7 28.17 -15.18 8.67
C VAL A 7 28.25 -13.88 9.47
N PHE A 8 27.10 -13.25 9.74
CA PHE A 8 27.03 -11.97 10.46
C PHE A 8 26.73 -12.11 11.95
N GLU A 9 26.61 -13.33 12.45
CA GLU A 9 26.25 -13.64 13.84
C GLU A 9 25.00 -12.88 14.32
N CYS A 10 24.05 -12.67 13.41
CA CYS A 10 22.88 -11.82 13.66
C CYS A 10 21.59 -12.64 13.73
N PRO A 11 20.63 -12.22 14.58
CA PRO A 11 19.34 -12.88 14.65
C PRO A 11 18.51 -12.65 13.39
N VAL A 12 17.78 -13.69 12.97
CA VAL A 12 16.77 -13.58 11.91
C VAL A 12 15.41 -13.79 12.54
N TYR A 13 14.59 -12.75 12.47
CA TYR A 13 13.22 -12.77 12.96
C TYR A 13 12.27 -13.14 11.82
N THR A 14 11.36 -14.07 12.08
CA THR A 14 10.27 -14.44 11.17
C THR A 14 8.99 -14.65 11.96
N SER A 15 7.83 -14.57 11.30
CA SER A 15 6.57 -14.92 11.96
C SER A 15 6.49 -16.42 12.22
N ILE A 16 5.78 -16.81 13.28
CA ILE A 16 5.54 -18.24 13.58
C ILE A 16 4.73 -18.93 12.47
N GLU A 17 3.81 -18.22 11.82
CA GLU A 17 2.98 -18.71 10.71
C GLU A 17 3.81 -19.16 9.51
N ASP A 18 4.99 -18.56 9.32
CA ASP A 18 5.88 -18.90 8.22
C ASP A 18 6.82 -20.07 8.54
N GLU A 19 6.77 -20.63 9.76
CA GLU A 19 7.67 -21.70 10.19
C GLU A 19 7.64 -22.90 9.23
N ILE A 20 6.45 -23.23 8.72
CA ILE A 20 6.24 -24.36 7.81
C ILE A 20 6.97 -24.21 6.47
N TRP A 21 7.30 -22.97 6.08
CA TRP A 21 7.97 -22.66 4.81
C TRP A 21 9.50 -22.63 4.93
N LEU A 22 10.05 -22.83 6.14
CA LEU A 22 11.47 -22.69 6.39
C LEU A 22 12.23 -23.97 6.02
N GLU A 23 12.81 -23.98 4.82
CA GLU A 23 13.46 -25.18 4.23
C GLU A 23 14.81 -25.61 4.86
N GLN A 24 15.37 -24.83 5.80
CA GLN A 24 16.67 -25.14 6.42
C GLN A 24 16.54 -25.39 7.92
N LEU A 25 17.34 -26.35 8.43
CA LEU A 25 17.59 -26.57 9.86
C LEU A 25 17.69 -25.22 10.58
N PRO A 26 17.11 -25.09 11.80
CA PRO A 26 17.03 -23.81 12.47
C PRO A 26 18.43 -23.18 12.52
N ALA A 27 18.57 -22.00 11.91
CA ALA A 27 19.75 -21.18 12.13
C ALA A 27 19.86 -20.99 13.64
N ALA A 28 21.05 -21.14 14.22
CA ALA A 28 21.23 -21.01 15.67
C ALA A 28 20.65 -19.70 16.23
N ASN A 29 20.53 -18.67 15.39
CA ASN A 29 20.05 -17.35 15.73
C ASN A 29 18.64 -17.01 15.17
N ARG A 30 17.86 -18.00 14.72
CA ARG A 30 16.47 -17.77 14.27
C ARG A 30 15.58 -17.47 15.48
N ARG A 31 14.69 -16.49 15.35
CA ARG A 31 13.72 -16.10 16.37
C ARG A 31 12.34 -16.01 15.75
N LEU A 32 11.38 -16.74 16.30
CA LEU A 32 10.00 -16.73 15.83
C LEU A 32 9.22 -15.68 16.62
N ILE A 33 8.45 -14.85 15.93
CA ILE A 33 7.55 -13.87 16.52
C ILE A 33 6.18 -14.53 16.66
N GLU A 34 5.81 -14.83 17.89
CA GLU A 34 4.54 -15.49 18.21
C GLU A 34 3.40 -14.47 18.38
N THR A 35 3.69 -13.34 19.02
CA THR A 35 2.71 -12.29 19.34
C THR A 35 2.49 -11.32 18.18
N ASP A 36 1.29 -10.74 18.07
CA ASP A 36 0.91 -9.77 17.01
C ASP A 36 1.87 -8.59 16.85
N LYS A 37 2.56 -8.21 17.93
CA LYS A 37 3.60 -7.18 17.92
C LYS A 37 4.74 -7.56 18.84
N ALA A 38 5.97 -7.38 18.39
CA ALA A 38 7.17 -7.57 19.20
C ALA A 38 8.21 -6.49 18.92
N GLU A 39 8.86 -5.99 19.96
CA GLU A 39 10.07 -5.17 19.81
C GLU A 39 11.26 -6.10 19.55
N ILE A 40 11.85 -6.04 18.35
CA ILE A 40 12.88 -7.00 17.95
C ILE A 40 14.30 -6.49 18.22
N VAL A 41 14.48 -5.18 18.27
CA VAL A 41 15.65 -4.44 18.77
C VAL A 41 15.17 -3.10 19.32
N PRO A 42 15.94 -2.38 20.16
CA PRO A 42 15.50 -1.13 20.78
C PRO A 42 14.93 -0.13 19.77
N GLY A 43 13.67 0.26 19.96
CA GLY A 43 12.95 1.23 19.13
C GLY A 43 12.42 0.69 17.79
N VAL A 44 12.53 -0.62 17.53
CA VAL A 44 12.06 -1.25 16.28
C VAL A 44 10.99 -2.29 16.60
N SER A 45 9.77 -2.05 16.12
CA SER A 45 8.63 -2.95 16.30
C SER A 45 8.36 -3.76 15.04
N ALA A 46 8.34 -5.08 15.17
CA ALA A 46 7.75 -5.98 14.19
C ALA A 46 6.25 -6.12 14.48
N ILE A 47 5.42 -6.06 13.44
CA ILE A 47 3.97 -6.05 13.54
C ILE A 47 3.43 -7.09 12.57
N LYS A 48 2.76 -8.12 13.10
CA LYS A 48 2.08 -9.14 12.30
C LYS A 48 0.75 -8.58 11.83
N THR A 49 0.57 -8.50 10.52
CA THR A 49 -0.67 -8.02 9.92
C THR A 49 -1.32 -9.03 9.00
N GLY A 50 -0.62 -10.12 8.67
CA GLY A 50 -1.01 -10.98 7.56
C GLY A 50 -1.17 -10.16 6.26
N GLY A 51 -1.98 -10.67 5.34
CA GLY A 51 -2.22 -10.02 4.05
C GLY A 51 -1.73 -10.91 2.93
N HIS A 52 -0.60 -10.57 2.32
CA HIS A 52 -0.03 -11.32 1.21
C HIS A 52 0.31 -12.78 1.59
N PHE A 53 0.84 -12.96 2.79
CA PHE A 53 1.01 -14.23 3.50
C PHE A 53 0.50 -14.12 4.94
N ASP A 54 0.13 -15.25 5.56
CA ASP A 54 -0.30 -15.26 6.97
C ASP A 54 0.80 -14.73 7.91
N GLY A 55 2.07 -15.04 7.62
CA GLY A 55 3.22 -14.53 8.37
C GLY A 55 3.75 -13.16 7.94
N SER A 56 3.00 -12.41 7.12
CA SER A 56 3.45 -11.07 6.68
C SER A 56 3.72 -10.15 7.87
N LEU A 57 4.91 -9.57 7.87
CA LEU A 57 5.42 -8.68 8.91
C LEU A 57 5.67 -7.29 8.35
N LEU A 58 5.17 -6.29 9.05
CA LEU A 58 5.59 -4.91 8.91
C LEU A 58 6.66 -4.59 9.95
N LEU A 59 7.56 -3.68 9.60
CA LEU A 59 8.55 -3.14 10.54
C LEU A 59 8.31 -1.65 10.72
N HIS A 60 8.17 -1.21 11.96
CA HIS A 60 8.11 0.21 12.31
C HIS A 60 9.37 0.62 13.07
N TRP A 61 9.98 1.72 12.62
CA TRP A 61 11.14 2.32 13.26
C TRP A 61 11.06 3.84 13.11
N GLN A 62 10.97 4.56 14.24
CA GLN A 62 10.81 6.03 14.26
C GLN A 62 9.60 6.49 13.43
N ASP A 63 9.80 7.19 12.32
CA ASP A 63 8.75 7.56 11.36
C ASP A 63 8.83 6.79 10.03
N HIS A 64 9.52 5.66 10.03
CA HIS A 64 9.63 4.72 8.92
C HIS A 64 8.73 3.49 9.12
N LEU A 65 8.01 3.11 8.07
CA LEU A 65 7.25 1.87 7.98
C LEU A 65 7.77 1.05 6.80
N PHE A 66 8.35 -0.11 7.07
CA PHE A 66 8.74 -1.08 6.06
C PHE A 66 7.62 -2.10 5.93
N HIS A 67 7.04 -2.19 4.73
CA HIS A 67 5.85 -2.99 4.48
C HIS A 67 6.04 -4.12 3.50
N ALA A 68 7.26 -4.27 2.97
CA ALA A 68 7.62 -5.33 2.03
C ALA A 68 6.54 -5.48 0.93
N ASP A 69 5.92 -6.65 0.85
CA ASP A 69 4.85 -7.04 -0.07
C ASP A 69 3.46 -7.12 0.59
N THR A 70 3.31 -6.78 1.87
CA THR A 70 2.00 -6.77 2.58
C THR A 70 1.00 -5.86 1.89
N PHE A 71 1.47 -4.71 1.43
CA PHE A 71 0.78 -3.86 0.46
C PHE A 71 1.82 -3.26 -0.49
N LEU A 72 1.38 -2.98 -1.72
CA LEU A 72 2.28 -2.59 -2.81
C LEU A 72 2.14 -1.12 -3.12
N VAL A 73 3.26 -0.46 -3.41
CA VAL A 73 3.25 0.93 -3.89
C VAL A 73 2.76 0.98 -5.33
N THR A 74 1.79 1.84 -5.63
CA THR A 74 1.30 2.08 -6.99
C THR A 74 2.14 3.14 -7.72
N LEU A 75 2.07 3.17 -9.06
CA LEU A 75 2.73 4.20 -9.85
C LEU A 75 2.23 5.62 -9.54
N SER A 76 0.93 5.77 -9.27
CA SER A 76 0.35 7.04 -8.82
C SER A 76 0.88 7.48 -7.46
N GLY A 77 1.26 6.54 -6.59
CA GLY A 77 1.92 6.83 -5.30
C GLY A 77 3.38 7.28 -5.43
N LEU A 78 4.09 6.83 -6.48
CA LEU A 78 5.48 7.23 -6.75
C LEU A 78 5.61 8.60 -7.41
N SER A 79 4.55 9.09 -8.04
CA SER A 79 4.58 10.33 -8.78
C SER A 79 4.68 11.53 -7.85
N SER A 80 5.83 12.21 -7.84
CA SER A 80 6.03 13.46 -7.09
C SER A 80 5.30 14.66 -7.70
N SER A 81 4.80 14.53 -8.93
CA SER A 81 4.06 15.57 -9.65
C SER A 81 2.54 15.43 -9.53
N MET A 82 2.04 14.30 -9.03
CA MET A 82 0.61 14.09 -8.80
C MET A 82 0.26 14.48 -7.37
N GLU A 83 -0.68 15.42 -7.27
CA GLU A 83 -1.33 15.71 -5.99
C GLU A 83 -2.12 14.48 -5.52
N HIS A 84 -2.05 14.19 -4.22
CA HIS A 84 -2.90 13.16 -3.63
C HIS A 84 -4.33 13.72 -3.50
N VAL A 85 -5.23 13.23 -4.35
CA VAL A 85 -6.64 13.58 -4.32
C VAL A 85 -7.39 12.51 -3.52
N LYS A 86 -7.86 12.88 -2.33
CA LYS A 86 -8.61 11.98 -1.44
C LYS A 86 -9.77 11.30 -2.15
N GLY A 87 -9.88 9.98 -1.97
CA GLY A 87 -10.87 9.10 -2.56
C GLY A 87 -10.65 8.80 -4.04
N ARG A 88 -9.53 9.25 -4.63
CA ARG A 88 -9.24 9.09 -6.07
C ARG A 88 -7.82 8.63 -6.35
N THR A 89 -6.82 9.20 -5.67
CA THR A 89 -5.41 8.87 -5.88
C THR A 89 -5.02 7.68 -4.99
N VAL A 90 -4.99 6.49 -5.56
CA VAL A 90 -4.50 5.29 -4.88
C VAL A 90 -2.97 5.36 -4.75
N THR A 91 -2.46 5.28 -3.52
CA THR A 91 -1.01 5.26 -3.25
C THR A 91 -0.50 3.84 -3.02
N TYR A 92 -1.35 2.98 -2.45
CA TYR A 92 -1.03 1.58 -2.16
C TYR A 92 -2.14 0.65 -2.67
N SER A 93 -1.76 -0.54 -3.15
CA SER A 93 -2.70 -1.60 -3.56
C SER A 93 -2.54 -2.83 -2.67
N PHE A 94 -3.63 -3.59 -2.50
CA PHE A 94 -3.73 -4.68 -1.52
C PHE A 94 -4.00 -6.00 -2.23
N MET A 95 -2.97 -6.83 -2.42
CA MET A 95 -3.04 -8.00 -3.29
C MET A 95 -2.68 -9.27 -2.53
N TYR A 96 -3.58 -10.27 -2.55
CA TYR A 96 -3.25 -11.61 -2.07
C TYR A 96 -2.23 -12.27 -3.01
N SER A 97 -2.40 -12.10 -4.31
CA SER A 97 -1.45 -12.62 -5.31
C SER A 97 -1.25 -11.60 -6.42
N PRO A 98 -0.22 -10.73 -6.32
CA PRO A 98 0.11 -9.77 -7.37
C PRO A 98 0.32 -10.41 -8.75
N PRO A 99 1.04 -11.55 -8.89
CA PRO A 99 1.23 -12.19 -10.20
C PRO A 99 -0.08 -12.63 -10.87
N ASN A 100 -1.09 -13.00 -10.07
CA ASN A 100 -2.39 -13.45 -10.57
C ASN A 100 -3.47 -12.36 -10.49
N MET A 101 -3.09 -11.14 -10.11
CA MET A 101 -4.00 -10.02 -9.91
C MET A 101 -5.16 -10.33 -8.95
N LEU A 102 -4.91 -11.13 -7.90
CA LEU A 102 -5.91 -11.46 -6.89
C LEU A 102 -5.89 -10.44 -5.75
N PRO A 103 -6.99 -9.73 -5.48
CA PRO A 103 -7.07 -8.76 -4.38
C PRO A 103 -7.09 -9.43 -3.00
N LEU A 104 -6.74 -8.67 -1.96
CA LEU A 104 -6.97 -9.08 -0.57
C LEU A 104 -8.44 -8.86 -0.20
N ALA A 105 -9.03 -9.79 0.56
CA ALA A 105 -10.37 -9.59 1.11
C ALA A 105 -10.42 -8.38 2.07
N PRO A 106 -11.56 -7.67 2.20
CA PRO A 106 -11.70 -6.51 3.08
C PRO A 106 -11.28 -6.77 4.53
N ALA A 107 -11.56 -7.96 5.06
CA ALA A 107 -11.18 -8.35 6.42
C ALA A 107 -9.65 -8.36 6.62
N ALA A 108 -8.89 -8.80 5.61
CA ALA A 108 -7.42 -8.78 5.66
C ALA A 108 -6.89 -7.34 5.61
N ILE A 109 -7.48 -6.48 4.77
CA ILE A 109 -7.14 -5.05 4.69
C ILE A 109 -7.42 -4.36 6.05
N GLN A 110 -8.55 -4.66 6.68
CA GLN A 110 -8.89 -4.17 8.02
C GLN A 110 -7.93 -4.67 9.10
N ASN A 111 -7.45 -5.90 9.00
CA ASN A 111 -6.45 -6.43 9.91
C ASN A 111 -5.12 -5.66 9.79
N ILE A 112 -4.68 -5.39 8.55
CA ILE A 112 -3.51 -4.54 8.29
C ILE A 112 -3.68 -3.17 8.95
N TRP A 113 -4.82 -2.52 8.75
CA TRP A 113 -5.11 -1.23 9.38
C TRP A 113 -5.04 -1.29 10.90
N THR A 114 -5.65 -2.31 11.50
CA THR A 114 -5.69 -2.49 12.96
C THR A 114 -4.28 -2.58 13.55
N GLY A 115 -3.38 -3.33 12.92
CA GLY A 115 -2.00 -3.47 13.35
C GLY A 115 -1.19 -2.17 13.25
N ILE A 116 -1.39 -1.38 12.19
CA ILE A 116 -0.61 -0.16 11.95
C ILE A 116 -1.19 1.11 12.57
N LYS A 117 -2.49 1.12 12.91
CA LYS A 117 -3.19 2.31 13.44
C LYS A 117 -2.46 2.98 14.62
N PRO A 118 -1.80 2.28 15.55
CA PRO A 118 -1.06 2.92 16.64
C PRO A 118 0.21 3.69 16.20
N PHE A 119 0.71 3.45 14.99
CA PHE A 119 2.02 3.93 14.55
C PHE A 119 1.89 5.17 13.66
N GLY A 120 2.77 6.14 13.89
CA GLY A 120 2.96 7.29 13.00
C GLY A 120 4.14 7.04 12.07
N PHE A 121 4.00 7.40 10.80
CA PHE A 121 5.07 7.27 9.82
C PHE A 121 4.96 8.37 8.77
N LYS A 122 6.12 8.83 8.30
CA LYS A 122 6.31 9.81 7.22
C LYS A 122 7.10 9.24 6.05
N HIS A 123 7.64 8.03 6.22
CA HIS A 123 8.38 7.29 5.21
C HIS A 123 7.82 5.87 5.14
N THR A 124 7.55 5.37 3.93
CA THR A 124 7.17 3.97 3.70
C THR A 124 8.12 3.32 2.72
N HIS A 125 8.44 2.04 2.96
CA HIS A 125 9.37 1.27 2.14
C HIS A 125 8.77 -0.09 1.74
N GLY A 126 8.64 -0.32 0.43
CA GLY A 126 8.22 -1.61 -0.13
C GLY A 126 9.34 -2.63 -0.31
N ALA A 127 9.00 -3.78 -0.87
CA ALA A 127 9.92 -4.90 -1.09
C ALA A 127 11.01 -4.60 -2.13
N PHE A 128 10.75 -3.69 -3.08
CA PHE A 128 11.63 -3.46 -4.22
C PHE A 128 12.24 -2.06 -4.23
N SER A 129 13.39 -1.95 -4.91
CA SER A 129 14.07 -0.67 -5.14
C SER A 129 13.13 0.32 -5.85
N GLY A 130 13.15 1.58 -5.40
CA GLY A 130 12.27 2.62 -5.94
C GLY A 130 10.87 2.64 -5.31
N GLN A 131 10.52 1.73 -4.41
CA GLN A 131 9.23 1.73 -3.69
C GLN A 131 9.29 2.46 -2.35
N SER A 132 10.02 3.58 -2.29
CA SER A 132 10.08 4.43 -1.10
C SER A 132 9.30 5.72 -1.32
N ILE A 133 8.36 6.01 -0.43
CA ILE A 133 7.55 7.23 -0.47
C ILE A 133 7.78 8.01 0.82
N SER A 134 7.84 9.34 0.70
CA SER A 134 7.92 10.26 1.85
C SER A 134 6.79 11.27 1.79
N GLY A 135 6.18 11.59 2.93
CA GLY A 135 5.08 12.55 3.03
C GLY A 135 4.56 12.70 4.46
N THR A 136 3.99 13.85 4.79
CA THR A 136 3.40 14.07 6.13
C THR A 136 2.01 13.44 6.30
N ASP A 137 1.41 13.00 5.20
CA ASP A 137 0.05 12.50 5.07
C ASP A 137 -0.03 11.00 4.71
N LEU A 138 1.09 10.26 4.74
CA LEU A 138 1.13 8.86 4.26
C LEU A 138 0.13 7.93 4.96
N LYS A 139 -0.13 8.17 6.24
CA LYS A 139 -1.14 7.39 6.98
C LYS A 139 -2.56 7.66 6.48
N GLU A 140 -2.87 8.90 6.09
CA GLU A 140 -4.13 9.26 5.44
C GLU A 140 -4.21 8.63 4.05
N ARG A 141 -3.15 8.72 3.25
CA ARG A 141 -3.09 8.12 1.91
C ARG A 141 -3.28 6.60 1.94
N LEU A 142 -2.73 5.95 2.96
CA LEU A 142 -2.89 4.52 3.17
C LEU A 142 -4.34 4.16 3.49
N LEU A 143 -4.96 4.83 4.47
CA LEU A 143 -6.37 4.62 4.80
C LEU A 143 -7.29 4.90 3.61
N ASP A 144 -7.03 5.97 2.86
CA ASP A 144 -7.76 6.32 1.66
C ASP A 144 -7.65 5.23 0.59
N SER A 145 -6.43 4.74 0.36
CA SER A 145 -6.18 3.64 -0.58
C SER A 145 -6.93 2.37 -0.18
N MET A 146 -6.93 2.00 1.12
CA MET A 146 -7.66 0.83 1.63
C MET A 146 -9.16 0.92 1.32
N ARG A 147 -9.75 2.09 1.54
CA ARG A 147 -11.18 2.30 1.31
C ARG A 147 -11.54 2.30 -0.18
N VAL A 148 -10.73 2.96 -1.02
CA VAL A 148 -10.92 2.92 -2.48
C VAL A 148 -10.87 1.47 -2.95
N PHE A 149 -9.93 0.67 -2.45
CA PHE A 149 -9.78 -0.73 -2.82
C PHE A 149 -11.01 -1.56 -2.43
N ILE A 150 -11.42 -1.51 -1.15
CA ILE A 150 -12.62 -2.21 -0.64
C ILE A 150 -13.88 -1.80 -1.41
N GLN A 151 -14.06 -0.50 -1.67
CA GLN A 151 -15.21 0.01 -2.42
C GLN A 151 -15.25 -0.54 -3.85
N HIS A 152 -14.12 -0.59 -4.54
CA HIS A 152 -14.04 -1.02 -5.95
C HIS A 152 -13.99 -2.54 -6.13
N GLU A 153 -13.72 -3.31 -5.07
CA GLU A 153 -13.99 -4.75 -5.03
C GLU A 153 -15.49 -5.10 -4.96
N GLY A 154 -16.35 -4.10 -4.76
CA GLY A 154 -17.80 -4.28 -4.65
C GLY A 154 -18.33 -4.33 -3.21
N HIS A 155 -17.50 -3.99 -2.22
CA HIS A 155 -17.87 -3.96 -0.80
C HIS A 155 -18.26 -2.55 -0.34
N SER A 156 -19.17 -1.89 -1.06
CA SER A 156 -19.55 -0.47 -0.84
C SER A 156 -20.27 -0.19 0.48
N ASP A 157 -20.80 -1.23 1.15
CA ASP A 157 -21.49 -1.12 2.44
C ASP A 157 -20.65 -1.68 3.61
N HIS A 158 -19.35 -1.89 3.40
CA HIS A 158 -18.45 -2.43 4.41
C HIS A 158 -18.14 -1.40 5.51
N GLU A 159 -18.21 -1.81 6.78
CA GLU A 159 -18.02 -0.93 7.95
C GLU A 159 -16.67 -0.20 7.97
N PHE A 160 -15.64 -0.81 7.36
CA PHE A 160 -14.30 -0.24 7.26
C PHE A 160 -14.28 1.14 6.57
N LEU A 161 -15.23 1.40 5.67
CA LEU A 161 -15.31 2.67 4.94
C LEU A 161 -15.53 3.88 5.87
N ASP A 162 -16.09 3.64 7.06
CA ASP A 162 -16.37 4.67 8.08
C ASP A 162 -15.28 4.78 9.15
N VAL A 163 -14.28 3.88 9.15
CA VAL A 163 -13.22 3.85 10.18
C VAL A 163 -12.43 5.15 10.17
N PRO A 164 -12.36 5.93 11.27
CA PRO A 164 -11.66 7.20 11.28
C PRO A 164 -10.14 7.04 11.28
N LEU A 165 -9.44 8.07 10.77
CA LEU A 165 -7.98 8.13 10.78
C LEU A 165 -7.41 8.13 12.21
N ASP A 166 -8.00 8.96 13.08
CA ASP A 166 -7.64 9.09 14.51
C ASP A 166 -8.91 8.92 15.37
N GLU A 167 -8.75 8.46 16.62
CA GLU A 167 -9.87 8.40 17.56
C GLU A 167 -10.37 9.82 17.87
N GLY A 168 -11.61 10.13 17.45
CA GLY A 168 -12.27 11.41 17.70
C GLY A 168 -12.42 12.35 16.48
N LYS A 169 -11.91 11.99 15.30
CA LYS A 169 -12.20 12.72 14.05
C LYS A 169 -13.03 11.85 13.12
N SER A 170 -14.33 12.15 13.02
CA SER A 170 -15.21 11.53 12.02
C SER A 170 -14.61 11.74 10.63
N SER A 171 -14.36 10.64 9.93
CA SER A 171 -13.94 10.66 8.54
C SER A 171 -15.05 11.30 7.71
N THR A 172 -14.77 12.42 7.04
CA THR A 172 -15.64 12.91 5.98
C THR A 172 -15.75 11.79 4.94
N LEU A 173 -16.94 11.21 4.84
CA LEU A 173 -17.30 10.11 3.96
C LEU A 173 -16.67 10.32 2.58
N LEU A 174 -16.02 9.28 2.07
CA LEU A 174 -15.84 9.15 0.63
C LEU A 174 -17.21 9.40 0.02
N ARG A 175 -17.36 10.45 -0.80
CA ARG A 175 -18.61 10.63 -1.55
C ARG A 175 -18.88 9.31 -2.24
N LYS A 176 -20.06 8.72 -2.00
CA LYS A 176 -20.52 7.55 -2.74
C LYS A 176 -20.24 7.83 -4.21
N TRP A 177 -19.50 6.92 -4.82
CA TRP A 177 -19.31 6.97 -6.26
C TRP A 177 -20.66 6.63 -6.85
N ASP A 178 -21.40 7.64 -7.31
CA ASP A 178 -22.77 7.48 -7.82
C ASP A 178 -22.83 6.76 -9.18
N GLY A 179 -21.71 6.20 -9.65
CA GLY A 179 -21.67 5.14 -10.64
C GLY A 179 -22.56 5.34 -11.85
N ASP A 180 -22.10 6.14 -12.81
CA ASP A 180 -22.12 5.65 -14.19
C ASP A 180 -20.92 6.23 -14.96
N PRO A 181 -19.86 5.44 -15.22
CA PRO A 181 -18.76 5.86 -16.09
C PRO A 181 -19.19 5.98 -17.57
N CYS A 182 -20.39 5.48 -17.93
CA CYS A 182 -20.89 5.39 -19.29
C CYS A 182 -22.15 6.24 -19.57
N SER A 183 -22.83 6.83 -18.57
CA SER A 183 -23.99 7.71 -18.84
C SER A 183 -23.62 9.05 -19.48
N GLY A 184 -22.35 9.44 -19.42
CA GLY A 184 -21.86 10.67 -20.05
C GLY A 184 -21.57 10.57 -21.55
N ALA A 185 -21.68 9.37 -22.15
CA ALA A 185 -21.26 9.12 -23.53
C ALA A 185 -22.41 9.12 -24.56
N ASN A 186 -23.57 9.72 -24.24
CA ASN A 186 -24.65 9.93 -25.22
C ASN A 186 -25.34 11.28 -25.01
N HIS A 187 -24.61 12.37 -25.21
CA HIS A 187 -25.21 13.57 -25.76
C HIS A 187 -24.46 13.96 -27.02
N GLU A 188 -25.14 13.80 -28.14
CA GLU A 188 -24.77 14.31 -29.45
C GLU A 188 -24.33 15.78 -29.32
N GLN A 189 -23.02 16.01 -29.29
CA GLN A 189 -22.45 17.29 -29.69
C GLN A 189 -21.91 17.12 -31.11
N PRO A 190 -22.50 17.77 -32.11
CA PRO A 190 -21.99 17.69 -33.46
C PRO A 190 -20.69 18.47 -33.56
N GLY A 191 -19.62 17.76 -33.95
CA GLY A 191 -18.42 18.35 -34.52
C GLY A 191 -17.24 18.56 -33.56
N LYS A 192 -16.32 17.60 -33.58
CA LYS A 192 -14.91 17.77 -33.98
C LYS A 192 -14.20 16.43 -33.78
N TYR A 193 -14.03 15.68 -34.87
CA TYR A 193 -13.09 14.57 -34.90
C TYR A 193 -11.67 15.14 -34.76
N VAL A 194 -10.91 14.64 -33.79
CA VAL A 194 -9.45 14.80 -33.79
C VAL A 194 -8.91 13.64 -34.62
N GLU A 195 -8.44 13.93 -35.83
CA GLU A 195 -7.67 12.98 -36.62
C GLU A 195 -6.37 12.66 -35.86
N MET A 196 -6.15 11.38 -35.57
CA MET A 196 -4.84 10.89 -35.17
C MET A 196 -3.93 10.98 -36.39
N HIS A 197 -3.04 11.96 -36.39
CA HIS A 197 -1.86 11.91 -37.23
C HIS A 197 -0.84 11.00 -36.55
N ASP A 198 -0.54 9.87 -37.20
CA ASP A 198 0.74 9.21 -37.08
C ASP A 198 1.83 10.26 -37.23
N GLU A 199 2.66 10.46 -36.20
CA GLU A 199 4.08 10.85 -36.24
C GLU A 199 4.54 11.27 -34.83
N GLY A 200 5.48 10.50 -34.28
CA GLY A 200 6.70 11.05 -33.67
C GLY A 200 6.59 11.84 -32.37
N TRP A 201 7.03 11.20 -31.28
CA TRP A 201 7.65 11.87 -30.15
C TRP A 201 8.67 12.92 -30.61
N MET A 202 8.47 14.20 -30.31
CA MET A 202 9.48 15.11 -29.74
C MET A 202 8.97 16.55 -29.55
N SER A 203 9.50 17.14 -28.48
CA SER A 203 9.38 18.50 -27.94
C SER A 203 8.96 19.63 -28.88
N ARG A 204 8.18 20.58 -28.36
CA ARG A 204 8.18 21.96 -28.87
C ARG A 204 8.70 22.90 -27.79
N ARG A 205 9.95 23.35 -27.98
CA ARG A 205 10.51 24.55 -27.35
C ARG A 205 9.72 25.77 -27.83
N GLU A 206 9.48 26.69 -26.92
CA GLU A 206 9.06 28.05 -27.20
C GLU A 206 10.01 28.72 -28.20
N LEU A 207 9.45 29.31 -29.26
CA LEU A 207 10.07 30.40 -29.99
C LEU A 207 8.96 31.37 -30.40
N GLU A 208 8.65 32.31 -29.50
CA GLU A 208 8.05 33.58 -29.85
C GLU A 208 9.18 34.59 -30.12
N GLY A 209 9.10 35.28 -31.25
CA GLY A 209 9.45 36.71 -31.31
C GLY A 209 10.78 37.13 -31.95
N ARG A 210 10.64 37.58 -33.21
CA ARG A 210 11.50 38.50 -34.02
C ARG A 210 12.61 37.90 -34.87
#